data_AF-A0A6J4DI00-F1
#
_entry.id   AF-A0A6J4DI00-F1
#
_cell.length_a   1.000
_cell.length_b   1.000
_cell.length_c   1.000
_cell.angle_alpha   90.00
_cell.angle_beta   90.00
_cell.angle_gamma   90.00
#
_symmetry.space_group_name_H-M   'P 1'
#
loop_
_entity.id
_entity.type
_entity.pdbx_description
1 polymer ?
#
loop_
_entity_poly.entity_id
_entity_poly.type
_entity_poly.pdbx_seq_one_letter_code
_entity_poly.pdbx_strand_id
1 'polypeptide(L)'
;MFDQNMIQNIFETNQNEALAYLSLPIIVWVTIAGFIPAILLFFVEIEYEEKWFKGILTRALSMFASLIVIAVIAALYYQDYVSVGRNNSNLQREIVPANFVNSTVKYVYNRYLAEPIPFTTLGDDAKRDTNQSKPTLMFLVVGETARGKNFSMNGYEKDTNPFTSKSGGVISFNDVRSCGTATAVSVPCMFSNMGRKEFDENRARNSEGLLDVLQKTGISIFWKENDGGCKGVCDRVPNIEIEPKDHPKFCDKNTCYDEVVLQDLDSEIAQMKGDKLVGFHLIGSHGPTYYKRYPDAHRQFTPDCPRSDIENCTDEELTNTYDNTIRYTDFVIGEMIAKLKTYEDKYNTALLYVSDHGESLGALGLYLHGTPYQFAPDDQTRVPMQVWMSPGFTKEKGVDMACLQQKAADTRYSHDNIFSSVLGIWDVKTSVYEKGLDIFSQCRNVQ
;
A
#
# COMPACT_ATOMS: atom_id res chain seq x y z
N MET A 1 -4.25 6.84 15.63
CA MET A 1 -5.72 6.71 15.69
C MET A 1 -6.10 5.26 15.40
N PHE A 2 -6.99 4.64 16.19
CA PHE A 2 -7.43 3.24 15.96
C PHE A 2 -8.81 3.22 15.30
N ASP A 3 -8.84 3.36 13.98
CA ASP A 3 -10.05 3.20 13.18
C ASP A 3 -10.15 1.81 12.57
N GLN A 4 -11.19 1.57 11.76
CA GLN A 4 -11.43 0.25 11.15
C GLN A 4 -10.25 -0.21 10.27
N ASN A 5 -9.58 0.70 9.57
CA ASN A 5 -8.45 0.39 8.69
C ASN A 5 -7.22 0.02 9.51
N MET A 6 -6.96 0.74 10.61
CA MET A 6 -5.88 0.37 11.53
C MET A 6 -6.11 -1.01 12.17
N ILE A 7 -7.36 -1.34 12.51
CA ILE A 7 -7.70 -2.69 12.98
C ILE A 7 -7.47 -3.72 11.87
N GLN A 8 -7.86 -3.44 10.63
CA GLN A 8 -7.58 -4.31 9.49
C GLN A 8 -6.08 -4.58 9.34
N ASN A 9 -5.24 -3.55 9.40
CA ASN A 9 -3.77 -3.71 9.34
C ASN A 9 -3.28 -4.69 10.41
N ILE A 10 -3.78 -4.59 11.65
CA ILE A 10 -3.41 -5.50 12.75
C ILE A 10 -3.86 -6.94 12.49
N PHE A 11 -5.02 -7.15 11.83
CA PHE A 11 -5.51 -8.49 11.52
C PHE A 11 -4.85 -9.10 10.27
N GLU A 12 -4.33 -8.27 9.37
CA GLU A 12 -3.73 -8.70 8.09
C GLU A 12 -2.20 -8.65 8.09
N THR A 13 -1.60 -8.16 9.17
CA THR A 13 -0.14 -8.17 9.38
C THR A 13 0.40 -9.60 9.51
N ASN A 14 1.68 -9.77 9.17
CA ASN A 14 2.41 -11.01 9.40
C ASN A 14 3.30 -10.93 10.66
N GLN A 15 3.85 -12.08 11.09
CA GLN A 15 4.66 -12.14 12.30
C GLN A 15 5.91 -11.24 12.24
N ASN A 16 6.56 -11.16 11.07
CA ASN A 16 7.79 -10.39 10.92
C ASN A 16 7.53 -8.89 10.98
N GLU A 17 6.44 -8.43 10.37
CA GLU A 17 5.97 -7.05 10.42
C GLU A 17 5.57 -6.65 11.85
N ALA A 18 4.79 -7.50 12.55
CA ALA A 18 4.41 -7.26 13.94
C ALA A 18 5.63 -7.18 14.88
N LEU A 19 6.62 -8.06 14.70
CA LEU A 19 7.85 -8.07 15.51
C LEU A 19 8.75 -6.85 15.23
N ALA A 20 8.64 -6.22 14.05
CA ALA A 20 9.43 -5.03 13.70
C ALA A 20 9.09 -3.81 14.58
N TYR A 21 7.89 -3.76 15.16
CA TYR A 21 7.46 -2.74 16.10
C TYR A 21 7.98 -2.95 17.53
N LEU A 22 8.54 -4.12 17.87
CA LEU A 22 9.04 -4.36 19.21
C LEU A 22 10.36 -3.63 19.44
N SER A 23 10.38 -2.81 20.49
CA SER A 23 11.56 -2.12 20.98
C SER A 23 11.59 -2.17 22.51
N LEU A 24 12.78 -1.98 23.10
CA LEU A 24 12.93 -1.92 24.56
C LEU A 24 12.04 -0.84 25.20
N PRO A 25 11.92 0.38 24.63
CA PRO A 25 10.98 1.39 25.13
C PRO A 25 9.53 0.91 25.18
N ILE A 26 9.02 0.25 24.14
CA ILE A 26 7.65 -0.28 24.10
C ILE A 26 7.45 -1.37 25.16
N ILE A 27 8.42 -2.28 25.33
CA ILE A 27 8.35 -3.34 26.35
C ILE A 27 8.26 -2.73 27.75
N VAL A 28 9.09 -1.72 28.04
CA VAL A 28 9.08 -1.01 29.33
C VAL A 28 7.73 -0.29 29.53
N TRP A 29 7.23 0.42 28.51
CA TRP A 29 5.96 1.14 28.58
C TRP A 29 4.78 0.21 28.84
N VAL A 30 4.65 -0.89 28.08
CA VAL A 30 3.58 -1.88 28.24
C VAL A 30 3.66 -2.56 29.61
N THR A 31 4.88 -2.79 30.12
CA THR A 31 5.08 -3.35 31.46
C THR A 31 4.59 -2.40 32.54
N ILE A 32 5.01 -1.12 32.50
CA ILE A 32 4.69 -0.13 33.53
C ILE A 32 3.24 0.32 33.46
N ALA A 33 2.72 0.62 32.28
CA ALA A 33 1.38 1.19 32.09
C ALA A 33 0.28 0.13 31.88
N GLY A 34 0.65 -1.11 31.52
CA GLY A 34 -0.29 -2.21 31.28
C GLY A 34 -0.20 -3.30 32.34
N PHE A 35 0.90 -4.05 32.36
CA PHE A 35 1.03 -5.24 33.22
C PHE A 35 1.02 -4.92 34.72
N ILE A 36 1.77 -3.92 35.17
CA ILE A 36 1.82 -3.56 36.60
C ILE A 36 0.42 -3.17 37.12
N PRO A 37 -0.33 -2.22 36.49
CA PRO A 37 -1.70 -1.91 36.90
C PRO A 37 -2.64 -3.11 36.85
N ALA A 38 -2.54 -3.96 35.82
CA ALA A 38 -3.38 -5.16 35.71
C ALA A 38 -3.12 -6.16 36.84
N ILE A 39 -1.85 -6.38 37.20
CA ILE A 39 -1.46 -7.24 38.33
C ILE A 39 -1.94 -6.64 39.65
N LEU A 40 -1.74 -5.34 39.87
CA LEU A 40 -2.23 -4.67 41.07
C LEU A 40 -3.75 -4.81 41.22
N LEU A 41 -4.51 -4.60 40.13
CA LEU A 41 -5.96 -4.78 40.10
C LEU A 41 -6.37 -6.25 40.31
N PHE A 42 -5.60 -7.21 39.79
CA PHE A 42 -5.86 -8.63 39.98
C PHE A 42 -5.77 -9.05 41.46
N PHE A 43 -4.90 -8.40 42.24
CA PHE A 43 -4.76 -8.64 43.69
C PHE A 43 -5.72 -7.81 44.55
N VAL A 44 -6.55 -6.95 43.96
CA VAL A 44 -7.60 -6.25 44.72
C VAL A 44 -8.69 -7.26 45.07
N GLU A 45 -8.83 -7.56 46.36
CA GLU A 45 -9.97 -8.33 46.85
C GLU A 45 -11.25 -7.49 46.73
N ILE A 46 -12.17 -7.94 45.88
CA ILE A 46 -13.44 -7.27 45.67
C ILE A 46 -14.41 -7.75 46.75
N GLU A 47 -14.77 -6.85 47.67
CA GLU A 47 -15.85 -7.08 48.62
C GLU A 47 -17.21 -6.95 47.91
N TYR A 48 -17.88 -8.07 47.71
CA TYR A 48 -19.22 -8.10 47.12
C TYR A 48 -20.29 -7.99 48.19
N GLU A 49 -21.36 -7.26 47.88
CA GLU A 49 -22.57 -7.21 48.70
C GLU A 49 -23.17 -8.61 48.90
N GLU A 50 -23.64 -8.92 50.12
CA GLU A 50 -24.24 -10.22 50.45
C GLU A 50 -25.42 -10.60 49.53
N LYS A 51 -26.13 -9.60 49.03
CA LYS A 51 -27.29 -9.79 48.14
C LYS A 51 -26.97 -9.27 46.74
N TRP A 52 -27.01 -10.15 45.75
CA TRP A 52 -26.68 -9.84 44.35
C TRP A 52 -27.44 -8.63 43.79
N PHE A 53 -28.73 -8.46 44.14
CA PHE A 53 -29.54 -7.34 43.67
C PHE A 53 -29.12 -6.00 44.27
N LYS A 54 -28.61 -5.98 45.52
CA LYS A 54 -28.03 -4.76 46.12
C LYS A 54 -26.77 -4.38 45.38
N GLY A 55 -25.90 -5.36 45.08
CA GLY A 55 -24.68 -5.15 44.31
C GLY A 55 -24.94 -4.63 42.88
N ILE A 56 -25.99 -5.11 42.21
CA ILE A 56 -26.40 -4.55 40.90
C ILE A 56 -26.93 -3.13 41.06
N LEU A 57 -27.78 -2.88 42.06
CA LEU A 57 -28.37 -1.57 42.29
C LEU A 57 -27.30 -0.52 42.61
N THR A 58 -26.33 -0.82 43.47
CA THR A 58 -25.25 0.11 43.83
C THR A 58 -24.38 0.45 42.63
N ARG A 59 -24.03 -0.54 41.79
CA ARG A 59 -23.30 -0.32 40.53
C ARG A 59 -24.12 0.51 39.53
N ALA A 60 -25.41 0.21 39.38
CA ALA A 60 -26.30 0.96 38.49
C ALA A 60 -26.45 2.41 38.94
N LEU A 61 -26.61 2.65 40.25
CA LEU A 61 -26.67 4.00 40.82
C LEU A 61 -25.35 4.75 40.62
N SER A 62 -24.21 4.09 40.83
CA SER A 62 -22.89 4.68 40.57
C SER A 62 -22.70 5.06 39.10
N MET A 63 -23.01 4.16 38.17
CA MET A 63 -22.96 4.44 36.73
C MET A 63 -23.90 5.58 36.33
N PHE A 64 -25.12 5.57 36.86
CA PHE A 64 -26.11 6.63 36.60
C PHE A 64 -25.67 7.98 37.16
N ALA A 65 -25.10 8.01 38.36
CA ALA A 65 -24.52 9.23 38.95
C ALA A 65 -23.38 9.77 38.09
N SER A 66 -22.47 8.91 37.60
CA SER A 66 -21.41 9.31 36.66
C SER A 66 -21.98 9.88 35.36
N LEU A 67 -23.03 9.28 34.80
CA LEU A 67 -23.72 9.80 33.60
C LEU A 67 -24.35 11.17 33.85
N ILE A 68 -24.95 11.41 35.02
CA ILE A 68 -25.47 12.73 35.40
C ILE A 68 -24.33 13.75 35.44
N VAL A 69 -23.21 13.42 36.08
CA VAL A 69 -22.05 14.33 36.16
C VAL A 69 -21.56 14.69 34.75
N ILE A 70 -21.41 13.70 33.87
CA ILE A 70 -21.03 13.91 32.47
C ILE A 70 -22.05 14.79 31.75
N ALA A 71 -23.34 14.51 31.92
CA ALA A 71 -24.42 15.27 31.27
C ALA A 71 -24.46 16.73 31.74
N VAL A 72 -24.24 16.99 33.03
CA VAL A 72 -24.16 18.35 33.58
C VAL A 72 -22.96 19.09 32.99
N ILE A 73 -21.78 18.47 32.94
CA ILE A 73 -20.59 19.08 32.32
C ILE A 73 -20.86 19.35 30.82
N ALA A 74 -21.38 18.38 30.09
CA ALA A 74 -21.68 18.52 28.67
C ALA A 74 -22.72 19.62 28.40
N ALA A 75 -23.73 19.76 29.26
CA ALA A 75 -24.74 20.82 29.15
C ALA A 75 -24.14 22.21 29.39
N LEU A 76 -23.27 22.37 30.40
CA LEU A 76 -22.60 23.63 30.70
C LEU A 76 -21.65 24.07 29.58
N TYR A 77 -21.00 23.11 28.91
CA TYR A 77 -20.02 23.35 27.84
C TYR A 77 -20.55 22.97 26.44
N TYR A 78 -21.88 22.96 26.24
CA TYR A 78 -22.50 22.40 25.03
C TYR A 78 -21.98 23.02 23.72
N GLN A 79 -21.83 24.36 23.69
CA GLN A 79 -21.34 25.06 22.50
C GLN A 79 -19.90 24.65 22.14
N ASP A 80 -19.04 24.49 23.14
CA ASP A 80 -17.66 24.06 22.94
C ASP A 80 -17.59 22.61 22.47
N TYR A 81 -18.35 21.71 23.09
CA TYR A 81 -18.41 20.30 22.67
C TYR A 81 -18.94 20.15 21.24
N VAL A 82 -19.99 20.88 20.86
CA VAL A 82 -20.54 20.84 19.48
C VAL A 82 -19.54 21.42 18.48
N SER A 83 -18.89 22.53 18.81
CA SER A 83 -17.87 23.15 17.95
C SER A 83 -16.67 22.21 17.75
N VAL A 84 -16.10 21.69 18.83
CA VAL A 84 -14.95 20.77 18.79
C VAL A 84 -15.33 19.47 18.09
N GLY A 85 -16.47 18.87 18.41
CA GLY A 85 -16.91 17.61 17.82
C GLY A 85 -17.20 17.69 16.32
N ARG A 86 -17.70 18.83 15.83
CA ARG A 86 -17.92 19.06 14.39
C ARG A 86 -16.62 19.30 13.64
N ASN A 87 -15.73 20.11 14.20
CA ASN A 87 -14.48 20.49 13.53
C ASN A 87 -13.37 19.45 13.66
N ASN A 88 -13.43 18.59 14.70
CA ASN A 88 -12.39 17.60 15.03
C ASN A 88 -13.03 16.23 15.30
N SER A 89 -13.83 15.74 14.35
CA SER A 89 -14.52 14.44 14.45
C SER A 89 -13.57 13.25 14.65
N ASN A 90 -12.29 13.41 14.33
CA ASN A 90 -11.21 12.45 14.57
C ASN A 90 -10.92 12.21 16.06
N LEU A 91 -11.15 13.19 16.96
CA LEU A 91 -10.84 13.05 18.39
C LEU A 91 -11.56 11.86 19.02
N GLN A 92 -12.76 11.53 18.52
CA GLN A 92 -13.51 10.35 18.98
C GLN A 92 -12.74 9.03 18.74
N ARG A 93 -11.84 8.99 17.75
CA ARG A 93 -11.00 7.83 17.40
C ARG A 93 -9.71 7.75 18.23
N GLU A 94 -9.45 8.72 19.09
CA GLU A 94 -8.30 8.76 20.01
C GLU A 94 -8.68 8.33 21.44
N ILE A 95 -9.98 8.26 21.75
CA ILE A 95 -10.46 7.90 23.08
C ILE A 95 -10.35 6.38 23.30
N VAL A 96 -9.40 5.98 24.15
CA VAL A 96 -9.25 4.59 24.61
C VAL A 96 -10.20 4.30 25.79
N PRO A 97 -10.74 3.07 25.91
CA PRO A 97 -10.66 1.95 24.98
C PRO A 97 -11.75 1.94 23.89
N ALA A 98 -12.61 2.96 23.85
CA ALA A 98 -13.79 2.97 23.00
C ALA A 98 -13.46 2.86 21.50
N ASN A 99 -12.36 3.49 21.08
CA ASN A 99 -11.90 3.47 19.69
C ASN A 99 -11.64 2.05 19.16
N PHE A 100 -10.76 1.27 19.78
CA PHE A 100 -10.39 -0.05 19.29
C PHE A 100 -11.53 -1.07 19.49
N VAL A 101 -12.35 -0.95 20.54
CA VAL A 101 -13.52 -1.82 20.73
C VAL A 101 -14.54 -1.62 19.62
N ASN A 102 -14.94 -0.37 19.34
CA ASN A 102 -15.92 -0.07 18.30
C ASN A 102 -15.39 -0.46 16.91
N SER A 103 -14.15 -0.09 16.60
CA SER A 103 -13.50 -0.42 15.32
C SER A 103 -13.37 -1.94 15.12
N THR A 104 -13.04 -2.70 16.17
CA THR A 104 -12.97 -4.17 16.11
C THR A 104 -14.33 -4.81 15.92
N VAL A 105 -15.34 -4.40 16.68
CA VAL A 105 -16.72 -4.91 16.51
C VAL A 105 -17.21 -4.65 15.08
N LYS A 106 -16.99 -3.44 14.57
CA LYS A 106 -17.37 -3.07 13.21
C LYS A 106 -16.60 -3.88 12.15
N TYR A 107 -15.29 -4.06 12.31
CA TYR A 107 -14.47 -4.89 11.42
C TYR A 107 -14.96 -6.34 11.42
N VAL A 108 -15.10 -6.97 12.60
CA VAL A 108 -15.56 -8.35 12.72
C VAL A 108 -16.95 -8.53 12.14
N TYR A 109 -17.86 -7.61 12.42
CA TYR A 109 -19.21 -7.65 11.85
C TYR A 109 -19.17 -7.59 10.32
N ASN A 110 -18.52 -6.59 9.76
CA ASN A 110 -18.45 -6.41 8.30
C ASN A 110 -17.70 -7.53 7.59
N ARG A 111 -16.69 -8.13 8.24
CA ARG A 111 -15.80 -9.13 7.62
C ARG A 111 -16.33 -10.55 7.72
N TYR A 112 -17.02 -10.89 8.82
CA TYR A 112 -17.38 -12.28 9.15
C TYR A 112 -18.86 -12.51 9.45
N LEU A 113 -19.62 -11.47 9.84
CA LEU A 113 -21.02 -11.63 10.29
C LEU A 113 -22.05 -10.99 9.34
N ALA A 114 -21.63 -10.06 8.48
CA ALA A 114 -22.48 -9.44 7.48
C ALA A 114 -22.94 -10.47 6.43
N GLU A 115 -24.09 -10.21 5.79
CA GLU A 115 -24.61 -11.10 4.75
C GLU A 115 -23.57 -11.31 3.64
N PRO A 116 -23.31 -12.56 3.22
CA PRO A 116 -22.34 -12.85 2.17
C PRO A 116 -22.71 -12.14 0.88
N ILE A 117 -21.80 -11.29 0.39
CA ILE A 117 -21.97 -10.62 -0.90
C ILE A 117 -21.70 -11.66 -2.00
N PRO A 118 -22.61 -11.84 -2.98
CA PRO A 118 -22.36 -12.77 -4.07
C PRO A 118 -21.15 -12.34 -4.89
N PHE A 119 -20.34 -13.32 -5.29
CA PHE A 119 -19.17 -13.06 -6.11
C PHE A 119 -19.57 -12.50 -7.49
N THR A 120 -19.00 -11.37 -7.88
CA THR A 120 -19.31 -10.65 -9.11
C THR A 120 -18.20 -10.81 -10.14
N THR A 121 -18.52 -11.34 -11.32
CA THR A 121 -17.57 -11.39 -12.45
C THR A 121 -17.50 -10.03 -13.15
N LEU A 122 -16.31 -9.68 -13.65
CA LEU A 122 -16.02 -8.46 -14.41
C LEU A 122 -15.44 -8.81 -15.78
N GLY A 123 -15.75 -7.98 -16.78
CA GLY A 123 -15.15 -8.08 -18.10
C GLY A 123 -15.39 -9.41 -18.81
N ASP A 124 -16.55 -10.03 -18.63
CA ASP A 124 -16.92 -11.26 -19.37
C ASP A 124 -17.03 -11.04 -20.89
N ASP A 125 -17.21 -9.78 -21.29
CA ASP A 125 -17.19 -9.33 -22.68
C ASP A 125 -15.77 -8.97 -23.18
N ALA A 126 -14.74 -9.09 -22.33
CA ALA A 126 -13.39 -8.66 -22.63
C ALA A 126 -12.81 -9.41 -23.83
N LYS A 127 -12.41 -8.64 -24.83
CA LYS A 127 -11.79 -9.13 -26.07
C LYS A 127 -10.57 -8.30 -26.39
N ARG A 128 -9.62 -8.93 -27.08
CA ARG A 128 -8.37 -8.30 -27.50
C ARG A 128 -8.05 -8.72 -28.94
N ASP A 129 -7.48 -7.80 -29.70
CA ASP A 129 -6.90 -8.14 -30.99
C ASP A 129 -5.49 -8.71 -30.77
N THR A 130 -5.26 -9.94 -31.23
CA THR A 130 -3.99 -10.65 -31.06
C THR A 130 -3.12 -10.60 -32.31
N ASN A 131 -3.45 -9.77 -33.30
CA ASN A 131 -2.69 -9.60 -34.55
C ASN A 131 -1.40 -8.78 -34.38
N GLN A 132 -0.60 -9.10 -33.36
CA GLN A 132 0.69 -8.48 -33.13
C GLN A 132 1.81 -9.36 -33.72
N SER A 133 2.83 -8.70 -34.28
CA SER A 133 3.98 -9.38 -34.88
C SER A 133 4.91 -10.02 -33.85
N LYS A 134 4.94 -9.47 -32.63
CA LYS A 134 5.78 -9.89 -31.51
C LYS A 134 4.97 -9.82 -30.20
N PRO A 135 5.00 -10.86 -29.35
CA PRO A 135 4.24 -10.87 -28.09
C PRO A 135 4.70 -9.77 -27.13
N THR A 136 3.85 -9.37 -26.21
CA THR A 136 4.16 -8.38 -25.17
C THR A 136 4.60 -9.06 -23.87
N LEU A 137 5.59 -8.48 -23.18
CA LEU A 137 5.97 -8.81 -21.81
C LEU A 137 5.97 -7.53 -20.96
N MET A 138 5.04 -7.44 -20.02
CA MET A 138 4.93 -6.30 -19.13
C MET A 138 5.30 -6.67 -17.69
N PHE A 139 6.10 -5.84 -17.03
CA PHE A 139 6.26 -5.87 -15.58
C PHE A 139 5.34 -4.83 -14.95
N LEU A 140 4.47 -5.27 -14.03
CA LEU A 140 3.61 -4.42 -13.23
C LEU A 140 4.13 -4.46 -11.79
N VAL A 141 4.75 -3.38 -11.34
CA VAL A 141 5.47 -3.33 -10.07
C VAL A 141 4.72 -2.45 -9.08
N VAL A 142 4.26 -3.06 -8.00
CA VAL A 142 3.65 -2.38 -6.85
C VAL A 142 4.76 -2.15 -5.83
N GLY A 143 5.09 -0.88 -5.61
CA GLY A 143 5.99 -0.47 -4.53
C GLY A 143 5.22 -0.27 -3.23
N GLU A 144 5.97 -0.25 -2.13
CA GLU A 144 5.45 -0.11 -0.78
C GLU A 144 6.01 1.15 -0.13
N THR A 145 5.14 1.97 0.48
CA THR A 145 5.49 3.10 1.36
C THR A 145 6.32 4.24 0.72
N ALA A 146 6.66 4.18 -0.57
CA ALA A 146 7.42 5.22 -1.25
C ALA A 146 6.57 6.47 -1.53
N ARG A 147 7.04 7.66 -1.10
CA ARG A 147 6.34 8.94 -1.29
C ARG A 147 6.95 9.77 -2.40
N GLY A 148 6.11 10.42 -3.19
CA GLY A 148 6.52 11.19 -4.36
C GLY A 148 7.41 12.39 -4.04
N LYS A 149 7.39 12.89 -2.79
CA LYS A 149 8.20 14.02 -2.31
C LYS A 149 9.71 13.72 -2.28
N ASN A 150 10.11 12.46 -2.12
CA ASN A 150 11.52 12.05 -2.01
C ASN A 150 12.05 11.43 -3.32
N PHE A 151 11.38 11.68 -4.44
CA PHE A 151 11.77 11.20 -5.78
C PHE A 151 12.53 12.29 -6.54
N SER A 152 13.81 12.08 -6.85
CA SER A 152 14.66 13.08 -7.51
C SER A 152 14.19 13.40 -8.93
N MET A 153 13.64 12.41 -9.63
CA MET A 153 13.00 12.60 -10.95
C MET A 153 11.76 13.49 -10.91
N ASN A 154 11.19 13.73 -9.71
CA ASN A 154 10.06 14.63 -9.48
C ASN A 154 10.48 15.95 -8.80
N GLY A 155 11.79 16.26 -8.78
CA GLY A 155 12.33 17.52 -8.27
C GLY A 155 12.86 17.47 -6.83
N TYR A 156 13.01 16.28 -6.23
CA TYR A 156 13.69 16.15 -4.94
C TYR A 156 15.19 16.44 -5.07
N GLU A 157 15.76 17.07 -4.05
CA GLU A 157 17.12 17.65 -4.08
C GLU A 157 18.25 16.62 -3.98
N LYS A 158 18.01 15.49 -3.32
CA LYS A 158 18.98 14.39 -3.24
C LYS A 158 18.78 13.44 -4.42
N ASP A 159 19.86 12.88 -4.95
CA ASP A 159 19.83 11.95 -6.09
C ASP A 159 19.35 10.54 -5.66
N THR A 160 18.06 10.43 -5.38
CA THR A 160 17.38 9.19 -4.98
C THR A 160 16.98 8.32 -6.16
N ASN A 161 16.94 8.83 -7.40
CA ASN A 161 16.65 8.04 -8.60
C ASN A 161 17.79 7.99 -9.64
N PRO A 162 19.04 7.62 -9.26
CA PRO A 162 20.19 7.69 -10.17
C PRO A 162 20.24 6.58 -11.23
N PHE A 163 19.53 5.47 -11.05
CA PHE A 163 19.57 4.29 -11.93
C PHE A 163 18.48 4.37 -13.00
N THR A 164 17.23 4.67 -12.61
CA THR A 164 16.12 4.79 -13.57
C THR A 164 16.29 6.02 -14.48
N SER A 165 16.76 7.15 -13.95
CA SER A 165 17.07 8.35 -14.75
C SER A 165 18.12 8.09 -15.84
N LYS A 166 19.05 7.16 -15.61
CA LYS A 166 20.10 6.75 -16.57
C LYS A 166 19.70 5.58 -17.46
N SER A 167 18.57 4.93 -17.19
CA SER A 167 18.10 3.76 -17.95
C SER A 167 17.58 4.13 -19.35
N GLY A 168 17.25 5.41 -19.59
CA GLY A 168 16.79 5.93 -20.88
C GLY A 168 15.33 5.55 -21.19
N GLY A 169 14.50 6.55 -21.49
CA GLY A 169 13.09 6.35 -21.84
C GLY A 169 12.16 6.10 -20.66
N VAL A 170 12.63 6.29 -19.41
CA VAL A 170 11.78 6.26 -18.21
C VAL A 170 11.08 7.60 -18.06
N ILE A 171 9.76 7.57 -17.93
CA ILE A 171 8.92 8.74 -17.64
C ILE A 171 8.44 8.63 -16.19
N SER A 172 8.74 9.64 -15.39
CA SER A 172 8.22 9.79 -14.02
C SER A 172 7.04 10.74 -14.01
N PHE A 173 5.98 10.40 -13.26
CA PHE A 173 4.79 11.23 -13.12
C PHE A 173 4.90 12.11 -11.87
N ASN A 174 4.70 13.41 -12.05
CA ASN A 174 4.96 14.40 -11.00
C ASN A 174 3.91 14.41 -9.88
N ASP A 175 2.64 14.16 -10.18
CA ASP A 175 1.55 14.22 -9.18
C ASP A 175 0.60 13.02 -9.34
N VAL A 176 0.84 11.96 -8.55
CA VAL A 176 0.00 10.78 -8.47
C VAL A 176 -0.49 10.59 -7.05
N ARG A 177 -1.79 10.30 -6.89
CA ARG A 177 -2.42 10.07 -5.58
C ARG A 177 -2.81 8.61 -5.36
N SER A 178 -2.51 8.08 -4.19
CA SER A 178 -2.92 6.74 -3.79
C SER A 178 -4.42 6.65 -3.49
N CYS A 179 -4.99 5.44 -3.57
CA CYS A 179 -6.36 5.21 -3.15
C CYS A 179 -6.49 5.20 -1.61
N GLY A 180 -5.53 4.58 -0.91
CA GLY A 180 -5.45 4.52 0.53
C GLY A 180 -4.15 5.11 1.09
N THR A 181 -3.99 4.96 2.40
CA THR A 181 -2.75 5.27 3.14
C THR A 181 -2.20 4.03 3.84
N ALA A 182 -2.64 2.85 3.41
CA ALA A 182 -2.23 1.55 3.91
C ALA A 182 -2.36 0.53 2.76
N THR A 183 -1.43 -0.41 2.67
CA THR A 183 -1.39 -1.48 1.66
C THR A 183 -2.70 -2.24 1.56
N ALA A 184 -3.32 -2.55 2.71
CA ALA A 184 -4.58 -3.28 2.83
C ALA A 184 -5.78 -2.58 2.17
N VAL A 185 -5.68 -1.27 1.92
CA VAL A 185 -6.69 -0.48 1.20
C VAL A 185 -6.23 -0.19 -0.23
N SER A 186 -5.00 0.29 -0.40
CA SER A 186 -4.49 0.76 -1.70
C SER A 186 -4.38 -0.36 -2.73
N VAL A 187 -3.84 -1.52 -2.35
CA VAL A 187 -3.60 -2.63 -3.27
C VAL A 187 -4.93 -3.19 -3.81
N PRO A 188 -5.92 -3.59 -2.99
CA PRO A 188 -7.19 -4.05 -3.53
C PRO A 188 -7.91 -2.96 -4.36
N CYS A 189 -7.81 -1.70 -3.95
CA CYS A 189 -8.46 -0.60 -4.66
C CYS A 189 -7.92 -0.38 -6.07
N MET A 190 -6.60 -0.24 -6.24
CA MET A 190 -6.00 0.06 -7.54
C MET A 190 -6.17 -1.05 -8.58
N PHE A 191 -6.40 -2.30 -8.12
CA PHE A 191 -6.69 -3.45 -8.98
C PHE A 191 -8.19 -3.72 -9.15
N SER A 192 -9.06 -2.98 -8.46
CA SER A 192 -10.52 -3.07 -8.65
C SER A 192 -11.01 -2.13 -9.76
N ASN A 193 -12.24 -2.32 -10.21
CA ASN A 193 -12.90 -1.38 -11.13
C ASN A 193 -13.56 -0.19 -10.40
N MET A 194 -13.17 0.09 -9.15
CA MET A 194 -13.72 1.16 -8.33
C MET A 194 -12.70 2.29 -8.20
N GLY A 195 -13.16 3.53 -8.37
CA GLY A 195 -12.40 4.70 -7.96
C GLY A 195 -12.37 4.83 -6.44
N ARG A 196 -11.41 5.58 -5.92
CA ARG A 196 -11.19 5.76 -4.48
C ARG A 196 -12.45 6.16 -3.69
N LYS A 197 -13.29 7.02 -4.27
CA LYS A 197 -14.47 7.56 -3.58
C LYS A 197 -15.57 6.50 -3.43
N GLU A 198 -15.64 5.55 -4.35
CA GLU A 198 -16.64 4.48 -4.40
C GLU A 198 -16.09 3.13 -3.93
N PHE A 199 -14.81 3.06 -3.56
CA PHE A 199 -14.16 1.83 -3.13
C PHE A 199 -14.84 1.23 -1.90
N ASP A 200 -15.28 -0.01 -2.04
CA ASP A 200 -15.79 -0.85 -0.97
C ASP A 200 -14.98 -2.15 -0.95
N GLU A 201 -14.30 -2.39 0.17
CA GLU A 201 -13.37 -3.49 0.32
C GLU A 201 -14.06 -4.87 0.23
N ASN A 202 -15.24 -4.99 0.85
CA ASN A 202 -16.01 -6.23 0.82
C ASN A 202 -16.49 -6.54 -0.60
N ARG A 203 -16.92 -5.51 -1.35
CA ARG A 203 -17.27 -5.65 -2.77
C ARG A 203 -16.04 -6.04 -3.60
N ALA A 204 -14.89 -5.40 -3.38
CA ALA A 204 -13.65 -5.68 -4.11
C ALA A 204 -13.19 -7.13 -3.93
N ARG A 205 -13.20 -7.63 -2.68
CA ARG A 205 -12.85 -9.03 -2.36
C ARG A 205 -13.81 -10.05 -2.98
N ASN A 206 -15.08 -9.67 -3.12
CA ASN A 206 -16.13 -10.48 -3.75
C ASN A 206 -16.35 -10.11 -5.22
N SER A 207 -15.33 -9.60 -5.90
CA SER A 207 -15.36 -9.37 -7.34
C SER A 207 -14.05 -9.79 -7.99
N GLU A 208 -14.13 -10.07 -9.29
CA GLU A 208 -12.94 -10.07 -10.14
C GLU A 208 -12.31 -8.68 -10.22
N GLY A 209 -11.01 -8.62 -10.50
CA GLY A 209 -10.23 -7.39 -10.65
C GLY A 209 -9.47 -7.34 -11.98
N LEU A 210 -8.51 -6.42 -12.06
CA LEU A 210 -7.73 -6.15 -13.26
C LEU A 210 -7.04 -7.41 -13.81
N LEU A 211 -6.40 -8.19 -12.94
CA LEU A 211 -5.68 -9.39 -13.35
C LEU A 211 -6.63 -10.46 -13.92
N ASP A 212 -7.81 -10.63 -13.32
CA ASP A 212 -8.81 -11.57 -13.82
C ASP A 212 -9.29 -11.19 -15.23
N VAL A 213 -9.61 -9.91 -15.44
CA VAL A 213 -10.05 -9.40 -16.75
C VAL A 213 -8.97 -9.59 -17.80
N LEU A 214 -7.71 -9.29 -17.49
CA LEU A 214 -6.58 -9.51 -18.40
C LEU A 214 -6.41 -11.00 -18.73
N GLN A 215 -6.50 -11.89 -17.72
CA GLN A 215 -6.39 -13.33 -17.90
C GLN A 215 -7.46 -13.89 -18.85
N LYS A 216 -8.70 -13.38 -18.79
CA LYS A 216 -9.78 -13.76 -19.70
C LYS A 216 -9.48 -13.46 -21.18
N THR A 217 -8.61 -12.48 -21.44
CA THR A 217 -8.16 -12.13 -22.81
C THR A 217 -6.99 -12.97 -23.31
N GLY A 218 -6.59 -14.01 -22.57
CA GLY A 218 -5.52 -14.94 -22.93
C GLY A 218 -4.11 -14.46 -22.60
N ILE A 219 -3.96 -13.41 -21.79
CA ILE A 219 -2.67 -12.97 -21.27
C ILE A 219 -2.25 -13.94 -20.15
N SER A 220 -1.04 -14.49 -20.24
CA SER A 220 -0.47 -15.27 -19.15
C SER A 220 -0.08 -14.32 -18.01
N ILE A 221 -0.58 -14.56 -16.81
CA ILE A 221 -0.29 -13.74 -15.63
C ILE A 221 0.48 -14.55 -14.61
N PHE A 222 1.46 -13.93 -13.99
CA PHE A 222 2.22 -14.48 -12.86
C PHE A 222 2.51 -13.38 -11.84
N TRP A 223 2.47 -13.69 -10.54
CA TRP A 223 2.72 -12.72 -9.47
C TRP A 223 3.84 -13.17 -8.54
N LYS A 224 4.81 -12.29 -8.27
CA LYS A 224 5.87 -12.49 -7.27
C LYS A 224 5.66 -11.54 -6.10
N GLU A 225 5.54 -12.11 -4.91
CA GLU A 225 5.18 -11.41 -3.68
C GLU A 225 6.37 -11.35 -2.70
N ASN A 226 6.74 -10.14 -2.26
CA ASN A 226 7.80 -9.91 -1.25
C ASN A 226 7.36 -8.98 -0.10
N ASP A 227 6.08 -8.61 -0.02
CA ASP A 227 5.53 -7.68 0.99
C ASP A 227 4.56 -8.40 1.96
N GLY A 228 4.71 -9.71 2.12
CA GLY A 228 3.91 -10.52 3.04
C GLY A 228 2.42 -10.63 2.64
N GLY A 229 2.07 -10.36 1.37
CA GLY A 229 0.82 -10.79 0.77
C GLY A 229 0.22 -9.80 -0.22
N CYS A 230 -0.36 -10.32 -1.30
CA CYS A 230 -0.97 -9.54 -2.39
C CYS A 230 -2.39 -9.00 -2.07
N LYS A 231 -2.81 -9.11 -0.81
CA LYS A 231 -4.10 -8.61 -0.29
C LYS A 231 -5.33 -9.08 -1.10
N GLY A 232 -5.28 -10.31 -1.63
CA GLY A 232 -6.36 -10.94 -2.39
C GLY A 232 -6.36 -10.67 -3.90
N VAL A 233 -5.51 -9.76 -4.39
CA VAL A 233 -5.44 -9.40 -5.81
C VAL A 233 -4.92 -10.55 -6.68
N CYS A 234 -4.02 -11.37 -6.13
CA CYS A 234 -3.35 -12.44 -6.86
C CYS A 234 -3.97 -13.83 -6.63
N ASP A 235 -5.05 -13.96 -5.84
CA ASP A 235 -5.61 -15.25 -5.40
C ASP A 235 -6.06 -16.16 -6.57
N ARG A 236 -6.38 -15.56 -7.72
CA ARG A 236 -6.92 -16.25 -8.90
C ARG A 236 -5.95 -16.32 -10.09
N VAL A 237 -4.68 -15.95 -9.86
CA VAL A 237 -3.60 -16.09 -10.84
C VAL A 237 -2.44 -16.88 -10.24
N PRO A 238 -1.63 -17.57 -11.06
CA PRO A 238 -0.39 -18.19 -10.57
C PRO A 238 0.48 -17.18 -9.83
N ASN A 239 0.85 -17.50 -8.59
CA ASN A 239 1.63 -16.61 -7.74
C ASN A 239 2.64 -17.39 -6.89
N ILE A 240 3.71 -16.72 -6.46
CA ILE A 240 4.66 -17.20 -5.47
C ILE A 240 4.93 -16.13 -4.43
N GLU A 241 5.00 -16.55 -3.17
CA GLU A 241 5.49 -15.75 -2.06
C GLU A 241 6.94 -16.11 -1.79
N ILE A 242 7.78 -15.10 -1.65
CA ILE A 242 9.22 -15.29 -1.49
C ILE A 242 9.51 -15.66 -0.04
N GLU A 243 10.06 -16.87 0.11
CA GLU A 243 10.42 -17.43 1.40
C GLU A 243 11.89 -17.09 1.74
N PRO A 244 12.17 -16.36 2.84
CA PRO A 244 13.53 -15.94 3.18
C PRO A 244 14.56 -17.07 3.25
N LYS A 245 14.12 -18.26 3.68
CA LYS A 245 14.95 -19.47 3.80
C LYS A 245 15.51 -19.96 2.46
N ASP A 246 14.83 -19.69 1.35
CA ASP A 246 15.19 -20.20 0.03
C ASP A 246 16.22 -19.28 -0.66
N HIS A 247 16.33 -18.04 -0.18
CA HIS A 247 17.20 -17.00 -0.76
C HIS A 247 18.13 -16.32 0.27
N PRO A 248 18.99 -17.06 0.99
CA PRO A 248 19.81 -16.53 2.10
C PRO A 248 20.85 -15.47 1.67
N LYS A 249 21.06 -15.26 0.36
CA LYS A 249 21.92 -14.18 -0.15
C LYS A 249 21.23 -12.82 -0.15
N PHE A 250 19.90 -12.81 -0.30
CA PHE A 250 19.08 -11.60 -0.39
C PHE A 250 18.26 -11.36 0.87
N CYS A 251 18.14 -12.38 1.72
CA CYS A 251 17.26 -12.35 2.87
C CYS A 251 18.02 -12.52 4.18
N ASP A 252 17.62 -11.73 5.17
CA ASP A 252 17.80 -12.12 6.57
C ASP A 252 16.69 -13.11 6.96
N LYS A 253 16.67 -13.60 8.21
CA LYS A 253 15.66 -14.60 8.64
C LYS A 253 14.21 -14.14 8.50
N ASN A 254 13.97 -12.83 8.42
CA ASN A 254 12.64 -12.22 8.57
C ASN A 254 12.24 -11.34 7.37
N THR A 255 13.18 -10.79 6.61
CA THR A 255 12.92 -9.89 5.47
C THR A 255 13.92 -10.16 4.34
N CYS A 256 13.48 -9.93 3.12
CA CYS A 256 14.32 -9.96 1.93
C CYS A 256 14.51 -8.56 1.35
N TYR A 257 15.66 -8.33 0.74
CA TYR A 257 15.84 -7.22 -0.19
C TYR A 257 15.11 -7.51 -1.51
N ASP A 258 14.44 -6.51 -2.07
CA ASP A 258 13.57 -6.66 -3.25
C ASP A 258 14.25 -7.19 -4.51
N GLU A 259 15.57 -7.12 -4.62
CA GLU A 259 16.33 -7.81 -5.69
C GLU A 259 15.99 -9.31 -5.82
N VAL A 260 15.55 -9.93 -4.72
CA VAL A 260 15.15 -11.34 -4.68
C VAL A 260 14.06 -11.69 -5.71
N VAL A 261 13.19 -10.74 -6.07
CA VAL A 261 12.10 -10.98 -7.02
C VAL A 261 12.62 -11.29 -8.44
N LEU A 262 13.87 -10.94 -8.75
CA LEU A 262 14.52 -11.25 -10.03
C LEU A 262 15.09 -12.67 -10.09
N GLN A 263 15.16 -13.39 -8.96
CA GLN A 263 15.65 -14.77 -8.96
C GLN A 263 14.69 -15.68 -9.72
N ASP A 264 15.24 -16.63 -10.47
CA ASP A 264 14.53 -17.63 -11.29
C ASP A 264 13.59 -17.09 -12.40
N LEU A 265 13.54 -15.77 -12.57
CA LEU A 265 12.60 -15.07 -13.45
C LEU A 265 12.68 -15.48 -14.92
N ASP A 266 13.88 -15.81 -15.44
CA ASP A 266 14.02 -16.34 -16.81
C ASP A 266 13.24 -17.64 -17.02
N SER A 267 13.31 -18.54 -16.03
CA SER A 267 12.69 -19.85 -16.09
C SER A 267 11.17 -19.74 -15.95
N GLU A 268 10.70 -18.85 -15.08
CA GLU A 268 9.27 -18.56 -14.87
C GLU A 268 8.66 -17.96 -16.14
N ILE A 269 9.31 -16.93 -16.72
CA ILE A 269 8.87 -16.32 -17.97
C ILE A 269 8.90 -17.34 -19.12
N ALA A 270 9.88 -18.23 -19.19
CA ALA A 270 9.95 -19.25 -20.24
C ALA A 270 8.78 -20.25 -20.20
N GLN A 271 8.20 -20.52 -19.02
CA GLN A 271 7.05 -21.42 -18.86
C GLN A 271 5.71 -20.78 -19.26
N MET A 272 5.63 -19.45 -19.22
CA MET A 272 4.44 -18.70 -19.66
C MET A 272 4.29 -18.72 -21.18
N LYS A 273 3.07 -18.54 -21.70
CA LYS A 273 2.77 -18.59 -23.14
C LYS A 273 2.28 -17.25 -23.67
N GLY A 274 2.64 -16.94 -24.93
CA GLY A 274 2.14 -15.77 -25.63
C GLY A 274 2.48 -14.46 -24.93
N ASP A 275 1.48 -13.61 -24.77
CA ASP A 275 1.54 -12.37 -23.99
C ASP A 275 1.64 -12.61 -22.50
N LYS A 276 2.44 -11.79 -21.84
CA LYS A 276 2.83 -12.02 -20.45
C LYS A 276 2.74 -10.75 -19.64
N LEU A 277 2.12 -10.86 -18.48
CA LEU A 277 2.22 -9.86 -17.42
C LEU A 277 2.81 -10.54 -16.19
N VAL A 278 3.92 -10.00 -15.68
CA VAL A 278 4.48 -10.40 -14.39
C VAL A 278 4.23 -9.27 -13.40
N GLY A 279 3.44 -9.55 -12.38
CA GLY A 279 3.21 -8.67 -11.24
C GLY A 279 4.30 -8.87 -10.19
N PHE A 280 4.77 -7.78 -9.61
CA PHE A 280 5.74 -7.77 -8.52
C PHE A 280 5.20 -6.92 -7.39
N HIS A 281 5.28 -7.42 -6.15
CA HIS A 281 4.97 -6.66 -4.95
C HIS A 281 6.22 -6.54 -4.10
N LEU A 282 6.71 -5.31 -3.96
CA LEU A 282 7.97 -5.00 -3.30
C LEU A 282 7.71 -4.55 -1.87
N ILE A 283 8.58 -4.91 -0.92
CA ILE A 283 8.53 -4.36 0.44
C ILE A 283 9.04 -2.90 0.49
N GLY A 284 9.77 -2.47 -0.54
CA GLY A 284 10.07 -1.07 -0.83
C GLY A 284 10.60 -0.29 0.37
N SER A 285 9.86 0.75 0.75
CA SER A 285 10.23 1.67 1.83
C SER A 285 9.57 1.33 3.17
N HIS A 286 9.07 0.11 3.37
CA HIS A 286 8.28 -0.24 4.57
C HIS A 286 9.05 0.00 5.88
N GLY A 287 8.43 0.78 6.77
CA GLY A 287 8.91 1.12 8.11
C GLY A 287 8.50 0.10 9.19
N PRO A 288 8.80 0.35 10.47
CA PRO A 288 9.76 1.36 10.94
C PRO A 288 11.23 0.94 10.70
N THR A 289 11.48 -0.28 10.24
CA THR A 289 12.84 -0.82 10.05
C THR A 289 13.45 -0.43 8.70
N TYR A 290 13.36 0.83 8.29
CA TYR A 290 13.81 1.33 6.98
C TYR A 290 15.25 0.90 6.63
N TYR A 291 16.14 0.86 7.63
CA TYR A 291 17.54 0.44 7.49
C TYR A 291 17.73 -1.01 7.00
N LYS A 292 16.67 -1.84 7.05
CA LYS A 292 16.67 -3.20 6.51
C LYS A 292 16.20 -3.30 5.06
N ARG A 293 15.77 -2.18 4.46
CA ARG A 293 15.27 -2.15 3.08
C ARG A 293 16.38 -2.00 2.04
N TYR A 294 17.62 -1.76 2.47
CA TYR A 294 18.77 -1.64 1.58
C TYR A 294 20.00 -2.32 2.20
N PRO A 295 20.86 -2.96 1.39
CA PRO A 295 22.13 -3.49 1.87
C PRO A 295 23.14 -2.36 2.09
N ASP A 296 24.19 -2.63 2.89
CA ASP A 296 25.26 -1.66 3.19
C ASP A 296 25.89 -1.05 1.92
N ALA A 297 25.99 -1.82 0.83
CA ALA A 297 26.53 -1.34 -0.45
C ALA A 297 25.68 -0.22 -1.11
N HIS A 298 24.42 -0.08 -0.71
CA HIS A 298 23.48 0.93 -1.19
C HIS A 298 23.19 2.03 -0.14
N ARG A 299 23.94 2.04 0.98
CA ARG A 299 23.86 3.06 2.03
C ARG A 299 24.60 4.35 1.61
N GLN A 300 23.93 5.16 0.79
CA GLN A 300 24.51 6.36 0.16
C GLN A 300 24.43 7.61 1.04
N PHE A 301 23.29 7.83 1.69
CA PHE A 301 23.03 9.00 2.51
C PHE A 301 23.30 8.66 3.98
N THR A 302 24.17 9.44 4.63
CA THR A 302 24.61 9.21 6.02
C THR A 302 24.74 10.54 6.77
N PRO A 303 24.54 10.57 8.10
CA PRO A 303 24.21 9.43 8.97
C PRO A 303 22.79 8.89 8.72
N ASP A 304 22.56 7.60 8.99
CA ASP A 304 21.24 6.95 8.92
C ASP A 304 20.81 6.42 10.30
N CYS A 305 19.62 5.83 10.38
CA CYS A 305 18.86 5.47 11.57
C CYS A 305 18.69 3.94 11.64
N PRO A 306 19.70 3.19 12.12
CA PRO A 306 19.67 1.72 12.17
C PRO A 306 18.88 1.19 13.39
N ARG A 307 17.63 1.64 13.56
CA ARG A 307 16.75 1.27 14.69
C ARG A 307 15.27 1.27 14.29
N SER A 308 14.42 0.63 15.08
CA SER A 308 12.96 0.56 14.85
C SER A 308 12.16 1.61 15.63
N ASP A 309 12.69 2.15 16.73
CA ASP A 309 12.12 3.27 17.48
C ASP A 309 12.57 4.60 16.88
N ILE A 310 12.12 4.81 15.63
CA ILE A 310 12.49 5.88 14.70
C ILE A 310 12.24 7.29 15.21
N GLU A 311 11.36 7.47 16.20
CA GLU A 311 11.12 8.74 16.89
C GLU A 311 12.34 9.23 17.69
N ASN A 312 13.31 8.36 17.94
CA ASN A 312 14.56 8.69 18.63
C ASN A 312 15.73 8.97 17.67
N CYS A 313 15.49 9.02 16.37
CA CYS A 313 16.43 9.51 15.37
C CYS A 313 16.23 11.00 15.12
N THR A 314 17.28 11.68 14.68
CA THR A 314 17.10 13.03 14.13
C THR A 314 16.32 12.97 12.82
N ASP A 315 15.64 14.07 12.47
CA ASP A 315 14.93 14.18 11.19
C ASP A 315 15.85 13.91 10.00
N GLU A 316 17.11 14.33 10.08
CA GLU A 316 18.13 14.09 9.05
C GLU A 316 18.47 12.59 8.94
N GLU A 317 18.76 11.92 10.05
CA GLU A 317 19.05 10.48 10.06
C GLU A 317 17.89 9.67 9.50
N LEU A 318 16.66 9.94 9.95
CA LEU A 318 15.46 9.25 9.48
C LEU A 318 15.24 9.50 7.99
N THR A 319 15.36 10.75 7.54
CA THR A 319 15.21 11.11 6.12
C THR A 319 16.30 10.44 5.27
N ASN A 320 17.56 10.45 5.69
CA ASN A 320 18.65 9.76 4.99
C ASN A 320 18.41 8.25 4.88
N THR A 321 17.93 7.63 5.96
CA THR A 321 17.56 6.20 5.98
C THR A 321 16.47 5.92 4.96
N TYR A 322 15.41 6.73 4.98
CA TYR A 322 14.29 6.62 4.04
C TYR A 322 14.75 6.84 2.59
N ASP A 323 15.58 7.86 2.33
CA ASP A 323 16.13 8.15 1.00
C ASP A 323 16.97 6.99 0.45
N ASN A 324 17.71 6.28 1.31
CA ASN A 324 18.43 5.07 0.92
C ASN A 324 17.47 3.95 0.48
N THR A 325 16.29 3.83 1.11
CA THR A 325 15.26 2.87 0.66
C THR A 325 14.74 3.23 -0.74
N ILE A 326 14.43 4.51 -1.00
CA ILE A 326 13.97 4.99 -2.32
C ILE A 326 15.03 4.71 -3.37
N ARG A 327 16.29 5.00 -3.04
CA ARG A 327 17.43 4.76 -3.92
C ARG A 327 17.66 3.28 -4.20
N TYR A 328 17.36 2.41 -3.25
CA TYR A 328 17.45 0.97 -3.45
C TYR A 328 16.30 0.44 -4.31
N THR A 329 15.06 0.88 -4.08
CA THR A 329 13.94 0.59 -4.99
C THR A 329 14.25 1.05 -6.41
N ASP A 330 14.81 2.26 -6.58
CA ASP A 330 15.26 2.77 -7.88
C ASP A 330 16.28 1.85 -8.57
N PHE A 331 17.24 1.30 -7.80
CA PHE A 331 18.17 0.30 -8.30
C PHE A 331 17.46 -0.95 -8.80
N VAL A 332 16.54 -1.51 -8.01
CA VAL A 332 15.77 -2.72 -8.36
C VAL A 332 14.94 -2.48 -9.63
N ILE A 333 14.27 -1.34 -9.76
CA ILE A 333 13.53 -0.98 -10.98
C ILE A 333 14.49 -0.82 -12.17
N GLY A 334 15.67 -0.24 -11.97
CA GLY A 334 16.73 -0.19 -12.97
C GLY A 334 17.15 -1.58 -13.48
N GLU A 335 17.36 -2.53 -12.57
CA GLU A 335 17.69 -3.92 -12.90
C GLU A 335 16.53 -4.63 -13.61
N MET A 336 15.27 -4.37 -13.23
CA MET A 336 14.09 -4.87 -13.93
C MET A 336 14.02 -4.34 -15.38
N ILE A 337 14.31 -3.06 -15.60
CA ILE A 337 14.38 -2.47 -16.95
C ILE A 337 15.53 -3.09 -17.74
N ALA A 338 16.71 -3.25 -17.13
CA ALA A 338 17.85 -3.90 -17.76
C ALA A 338 17.50 -5.34 -18.17
N LYS A 339 16.77 -6.08 -17.32
CA LYS A 339 16.26 -7.41 -17.61
C LYS A 339 15.27 -7.40 -18.77
N LEU A 340 14.30 -6.49 -18.79
CA LEU A 340 13.34 -6.35 -19.90
C LEU A 340 14.03 -6.07 -21.23
N LYS A 341 15.11 -5.29 -21.25
CA LYS A 341 15.91 -5.05 -22.46
C LYS A 341 16.50 -6.34 -23.03
N THR A 342 16.88 -7.30 -22.19
CA THR A 342 17.38 -8.62 -22.67
C THR A 342 16.32 -9.46 -23.38
N TYR A 343 15.04 -9.12 -23.21
CA TYR A 343 13.91 -9.80 -23.83
C TYR A 343 13.40 -9.13 -25.11
N GLU A 344 13.93 -7.96 -25.50
CA GLU A 344 13.40 -7.17 -26.61
C GLU A 344 13.42 -7.87 -27.97
N ASP A 345 14.34 -8.82 -28.19
CA ASP A 345 14.38 -9.63 -29.41
C ASP A 345 13.14 -10.54 -29.55
N LYS A 346 12.56 -10.95 -28.42
CA LYS A 346 11.44 -11.90 -28.36
C LYS A 346 10.12 -11.24 -28.01
N TYR A 347 10.15 -10.11 -27.29
CA TYR A 347 8.96 -9.45 -26.78
C TYR A 347 8.98 -7.94 -27.02
N ASN A 348 7.79 -7.35 -27.11
CA ASN A 348 7.56 -5.93 -26.87
C ASN A 348 7.49 -5.74 -25.34
N THR A 349 8.46 -5.05 -24.76
CA THR A 349 8.60 -4.97 -23.30
C THR A 349 8.19 -3.62 -22.73
N ALA A 350 7.61 -3.64 -21.53
CA ALA A 350 7.20 -2.45 -20.79
C ALA A 350 7.24 -2.69 -19.28
N LEU A 351 7.39 -1.60 -18.52
CA LEU A 351 7.32 -1.58 -17.06
C LEU A 351 6.41 -0.43 -16.61
N LEU A 352 5.54 -0.71 -15.65
CA LEU A 352 4.79 0.28 -14.87
C LEU A 352 5.10 0.04 -13.39
N TYR A 353 5.65 1.05 -12.72
CA TYR A 353 5.88 1.08 -11.29
C TYR A 353 4.96 2.10 -10.63
N VAL A 354 4.34 1.77 -9.51
CA VAL A 354 3.58 2.70 -8.68
C VAL A 354 3.65 2.29 -7.21
N SER A 355 3.87 3.25 -6.30
CA SER A 355 3.76 2.94 -4.87
C SER A 355 2.30 2.89 -4.42
N ASP A 356 2.02 2.05 -3.45
CA ASP A 356 0.71 1.85 -2.86
C ASP A 356 0.26 3.03 -1.96
N HIS A 357 1.15 3.63 -1.19
CA HIS A 357 0.99 4.89 -0.47
C HIS A 357 2.35 5.52 -0.15
N GLY A 358 2.33 6.71 0.44
CA GLY A 358 3.52 7.40 0.94
C GLY A 358 3.76 7.15 2.44
N GLU A 359 4.57 7.99 3.08
CA GLU A 359 5.06 7.80 4.45
C GLU A 359 5.26 9.14 5.19
N SER A 360 4.89 9.18 6.47
CA SER A 360 5.24 10.29 7.37
C SER A 360 6.54 10.02 8.12
N LEU A 361 7.44 11.00 8.11
CA LEU A 361 8.79 10.90 8.69
C LEU A 361 8.98 11.89 9.86
N GLY A 362 7.97 12.07 10.72
CA GLY A 362 8.02 12.88 11.93
C GLY A 362 7.39 14.28 11.82
N ALA A 363 7.03 14.73 10.61
CA ALA A 363 6.35 16.02 10.43
C ALA A 363 5.03 16.06 11.21
N LEU A 364 4.82 17.14 11.98
CA LEU A 364 3.68 17.30 12.91
C LEU A 364 3.58 16.18 13.97
N GLY A 365 4.68 15.49 14.26
CA GLY A 365 4.71 14.33 15.17
C GLY A 365 4.10 13.05 14.58
N LEU A 366 3.80 13.03 13.27
CA LEU A 366 3.29 11.86 12.58
C LEU A 366 4.45 11.04 12.01
N TYR A 367 4.48 9.76 12.36
CA TYR A 367 5.36 8.76 11.78
C TYR A 367 4.51 7.69 11.10
N LEU A 368 5.14 6.92 10.20
CA LEU A 368 4.51 5.83 9.47
C LEU A 368 3.33 6.33 8.61
N HIS A 369 2.41 5.41 8.35
CA HIS A 369 1.23 5.58 7.51
C HIS A 369 -0.04 5.06 8.21
N GLY A 370 -1.13 4.90 7.46
CA GLY A 370 -2.42 4.50 8.00
C GLY A 370 -3.23 5.66 8.61
N THR A 371 -2.86 6.91 8.35
CA THR A 371 -3.69 8.06 8.75
C THR A 371 -5.00 8.00 7.95
N PRO A 372 -6.18 8.18 8.58
CA PRO A 372 -7.45 8.19 7.85
C PRO A 372 -7.39 9.19 6.69
N TYR A 373 -7.71 8.73 5.48
CA TYR A 373 -7.41 9.45 4.23
C TYR A 373 -7.86 10.92 4.21
N GLN A 374 -9.00 11.26 4.83
CA GLN A 374 -9.54 12.62 4.89
C GLN A 374 -8.63 13.62 5.64
N PHE A 375 -7.74 13.12 6.49
CA PHE A 375 -6.81 13.90 7.31
C PHE A 375 -5.35 13.57 7.00
N ALA A 376 -5.10 12.68 6.04
CA ALA A 376 -3.77 12.24 5.71
C ALA A 376 -2.98 13.37 5.04
N PRO A 377 -1.71 13.60 5.45
CA PRO A 377 -0.87 14.57 4.79
C PRO A 377 -0.54 14.12 3.36
N ASP A 378 -0.11 15.07 2.53
CA ASP A 378 0.42 14.79 1.19
C ASP A 378 1.57 13.77 1.22
N ASP A 379 2.34 13.77 2.31
CA ASP A 379 3.42 12.82 2.55
C ASP A 379 2.94 11.34 2.54
N GLN A 380 1.69 11.04 2.89
CA GLN A 380 1.10 9.69 2.83
C GLN A 380 0.27 9.41 1.57
N THR A 381 -0.18 10.44 0.85
CA THR A 381 -1.12 10.26 -0.28
C THR A 381 -0.51 10.53 -1.64
N ARG A 382 0.61 11.26 -1.72
CA ARG A 382 1.32 11.52 -2.98
C ARG A 382 2.40 10.47 -3.18
N VAL A 383 2.26 9.66 -4.22
CA VAL A 383 3.11 8.49 -4.51
C VAL A 383 3.89 8.68 -5.81
N PRO A 384 5.06 8.05 -5.97
CA PRO A 384 5.74 7.98 -7.25
C PRO A 384 5.06 6.97 -8.17
N MET A 385 5.07 7.28 -9.46
CA MET A 385 4.72 6.37 -10.54
C MET A 385 5.69 6.58 -11.69
N GLN A 386 6.14 5.50 -12.31
CA GLN A 386 7.06 5.52 -13.44
C GLN A 386 6.61 4.54 -14.51
N VAL A 387 6.84 4.90 -15.78
CA VAL A 387 6.67 4.00 -16.91
C VAL A 387 7.94 3.93 -17.74
N TRP A 388 8.23 2.75 -18.24
CA TRP A 388 9.25 2.52 -19.25
C TRP A 388 8.69 1.62 -20.35
N MET A 389 8.98 1.93 -21.60
CA MET A 389 8.50 1.16 -22.75
C MET A 389 9.61 1.00 -23.77
N SER A 390 9.85 -0.24 -24.21
CA SER A 390 10.80 -0.50 -25.29
C SER A 390 10.37 0.15 -26.61
N PRO A 391 11.31 0.46 -27.52
CA PRO A 391 10.97 0.99 -28.85
C PRO A 391 9.99 0.11 -29.64
N GLY A 392 10.07 -1.21 -29.47
CA GLY A 392 9.13 -2.15 -30.08
C GLY A 392 7.72 -1.98 -29.51
N PHE A 393 7.60 -1.86 -28.18
CA PHE A 393 6.31 -1.67 -27.51
C PHE A 393 5.67 -0.33 -27.88
N THR A 394 6.42 0.78 -27.86
CA THR A 394 5.88 2.10 -28.20
C THR A 394 5.38 2.15 -29.64
N LYS A 395 6.11 1.51 -30.57
CA LYS A 395 5.69 1.39 -31.98
C LYS A 395 4.43 0.54 -32.13
N GLU A 396 4.39 -0.64 -31.53
CA GLU A 396 3.24 -1.55 -31.60
C GLU A 396 1.98 -0.91 -31.00
N LYS A 397 2.10 -0.24 -29.85
CA LYS A 397 0.99 0.38 -29.13
C LYS A 397 0.69 1.81 -29.57
N GLY A 398 1.44 2.34 -30.54
CA GLY A 398 1.26 3.69 -31.10
C GLY A 398 1.39 4.80 -30.07
N VAL A 399 2.24 4.63 -29.05
CA VAL A 399 2.42 5.57 -27.94
C VAL A 399 3.38 6.68 -28.34
N ASP A 400 2.91 7.93 -28.30
CA ASP A 400 3.75 9.12 -28.39
C ASP A 400 4.39 9.40 -27.01
N MET A 401 5.67 9.05 -26.90
CA MET A 401 6.43 9.23 -25.66
C MET A 401 6.65 10.70 -25.30
N ALA A 402 6.68 11.62 -26.28
CA ALA A 402 6.81 13.05 -26.00
C ALA A 402 5.50 13.62 -25.41
N CYS A 403 4.37 13.23 -25.99
CA CYS A 403 3.05 13.53 -25.41
C CYS A 403 2.94 12.98 -23.98
N LEU A 404 3.33 11.72 -23.77
CA LEU A 404 3.23 11.08 -22.45
C LEU A 404 4.12 11.78 -21.42
N GLN A 405 5.35 12.16 -21.80
CA GLN A 405 6.27 12.89 -20.93
C GLN A 405 5.71 14.27 -20.52
N GLN A 406 5.07 14.99 -21.45
CA GLN A 406 4.42 16.25 -21.13
C GLN A 406 3.23 16.06 -20.18
N LYS A 407 2.38 15.06 -20.45
CA LYS A 407 1.22 14.75 -19.62
C LYS A 407 1.62 14.32 -18.20
N ALA A 408 2.68 13.51 -18.08
CA ALA A 408 3.24 13.10 -16.80
C ALA A 408 3.74 14.29 -15.96
N ALA A 409 4.19 15.37 -16.59
CA ALA A 409 4.66 16.56 -15.91
C ALA A 409 3.51 17.50 -15.46
N ASP A 410 2.46 17.62 -16.29
CA ASP A 410 1.44 18.68 -16.16
C ASP A 410 0.08 18.19 -15.64
N THR A 411 -0.13 16.87 -15.54
CA THR A 411 -1.44 16.28 -15.19
C THR A 411 -1.37 15.52 -13.87
N ARG A 412 -2.38 15.71 -13.02
CA ARG A 412 -2.57 14.90 -11.81
C ARG A 412 -3.26 13.58 -12.18
N TYR A 413 -2.69 12.48 -11.69
CA TYR A 413 -3.25 11.14 -11.79
C TYR A 413 -3.49 10.55 -10.39
N SER A 414 -4.07 9.35 -10.37
CA SER A 414 -4.26 8.57 -9.14
C SER A 414 -4.31 7.08 -9.44
N HIS A 415 -4.41 6.27 -8.39
CA HIS A 415 -4.67 4.83 -8.53
C HIS A 415 -5.94 4.50 -9.30
N ASP A 416 -6.94 5.39 -9.31
CA ASP A 416 -8.16 5.24 -10.13
C ASP A 416 -7.85 5.07 -11.63
N ASN A 417 -6.68 5.55 -12.07
CA ASN A 417 -6.24 5.43 -13.45
C ASN A 417 -5.68 4.04 -13.79
N ILE A 418 -5.22 3.25 -12.82
CA ILE A 418 -4.42 2.04 -13.07
C ILE A 418 -5.23 0.98 -13.83
N PHE A 419 -6.45 0.69 -13.37
CA PHE A 419 -7.32 -0.33 -13.97
C PHE A 419 -7.53 -0.10 -15.47
N SER A 420 -8.05 1.07 -15.86
CA SER A 420 -8.31 1.39 -17.27
C SER A 420 -7.04 1.60 -18.07
N SER A 421 -5.96 2.14 -17.47
CA SER A 421 -4.69 2.34 -18.20
C SER A 421 -4.03 1.02 -18.59
N VAL A 422 -4.05 0.02 -17.70
CA VAL A 422 -3.50 -1.30 -18.00
C VAL A 422 -4.39 -2.02 -19.01
N LEU A 423 -5.72 -2.02 -18.85
CA LEU A 423 -6.61 -2.57 -19.88
C LEU A 423 -6.40 -1.90 -21.25
N GLY A 424 -6.30 -0.57 -21.26
CA GLY A 424 -6.11 0.25 -22.44
C GLY A 424 -4.82 -0.10 -23.16
N ILE A 425 -3.67 -0.08 -22.48
CA ILE A 425 -2.36 -0.36 -23.10
C ILE A 425 -2.24 -1.81 -23.62
N TRP A 426 -3.04 -2.73 -23.08
CA TRP A 426 -3.18 -4.10 -23.56
C TRP A 426 -4.20 -4.27 -24.70
N ASP A 427 -4.84 -3.19 -25.19
CA ASP A 427 -5.88 -3.20 -26.22
C ASP A 427 -7.11 -4.05 -25.88
N VAL A 428 -7.44 -4.12 -24.59
CA VAL A 428 -8.63 -4.83 -24.11
C VAL A 428 -9.87 -3.98 -24.34
N LYS A 429 -10.82 -4.55 -25.09
CA LYS A 429 -12.15 -3.99 -25.35
C LYS A 429 -13.14 -4.69 -24.42
N THR A 430 -13.71 -3.96 -23.47
CA THR A 430 -14.69 -4.44 -22.50
C THR A 430 -15.55 -3.29 -21.99
N SER A 431 -16.75 -3.57 -21.50
CA SER A 431 -17.66 -2.58 -20.91
C SER A 431 -17.11 -1.95 -19.62
N VAL A 432 -16.17 -2.60 -18.93
CA VAL A 432 -15.57 -2.08 -17.69
C VAL A 432 -14.37 -1.15 -17.93
N TYR A 433 -13.96 -0.96 -19.20
CA TYR A 433 -12.89 -0.04 -19.55
C TYR A 433 -13.41 1.39 -19.69
N GLU A 434 -12.78 2.32 -18.98
CA GLU A 434 -13.12 3.74 -19.03
C GLU A 434 -12.00 4.56 -19.66
N LYS A 435 -12.20 5.00 -20.92
CA LYS A 435 -11.20 5.79 -21.67
C LYS A 435 -10.75 7.06 -20.94
N GLY A 436 -11.62 7.69 -20.14
CA GLY A 436 -11.28 8.87 -19.36
C GLY A 436 -10.28 8.62 -18.23
N LEU A 437 -10.14 7.36 -17.79
CA LEU A 437 -9.22 6.93 -16.74
C LEU A 437 -7.92 6.33 -17.31
N ASP A 438 -7.84 6.05 -18.62
CA ASP A 438 -6.62 5.58 -19.28
C ASP A 438 -5.62 6.72 -19.52
N ILE A 439 -4.50 6.70 -18.79
CA ILE A 439 -3.43 7.70 -18.89
C ILE A 439 -2.76 7.74 -20.26
N PHE A 440 -2.77 6.62 -21.00
CA PHE A 440 -2.14 6.51 -22.31
C PHE A 440 -3.06 6.94 -23.45
N SER A 441 -4.38 6.93 -23.24
CA SER A 441 -5.39 7.14 -24.29
C SER A 441 -5.22 8.43 -25.09
N GLN A 442 -4.75 9.50 -24.47
CA GLN A 442 -4.55 10.81 -25.12
C GLN A 442 -3.25 10.89 -25.93
N CYS A 443 -2.31 9.97 -25.68
CA CYS A 443 -1.01 9.91 -26.33
C CYS A 443 -0.86 8.68 -27.21
N ARG A 444 -1.97 8.03 -27.57
CA ARG A 444 -1.98 6.87 -28.46
C ARG A 444 -2.67 7.20 -29.76
N ASN A 445 -2.00 6.85 -30.86
CA ASN A 445 -2.49 7.08 -32.21
C ASN A 445 -3.14 5.84 -32.84
N VAL A 446 -3.53 4.86 -32.02
CA VAL A 446 -4.14 3.61 -32.50
C VAL A 446 -5.59 3.88 -32.87
N GLN A 447 -5.92 3.65 -34.16
CA GLN A 447 -7.27 3.76 -34.73
C GLN A 447 -8.23 2.73 -34.13
#